data_AF-A0A1B6JVX5-F1
#
_entry.id   AF-A0A1B6JVX5-F1
#
_cell.length_a   1.000
_cell.length_b   1.000
_cell.length_c   1.000
_cell.angle_alpha   90.00
_cell.angle_beta   90.00
_cell.angle_gamma   90.00
#
_symmetry.space_group_name_H-M   'P 1'
#
loop_
_entity.id
_entity.type
_entity.pdbx_description
1 polymer ?
#
loop_
_entity_poly.entity_id
_entity_poly.type
_entity_poly.pdbx_seq_one_letter_code
_entity_poly.pdbx_strand_id
1 'polypeptide(L)'
;MNLEMLVEITVGYRLVRADLSAKANELRNEISSLWKKMLKDQDELQDYLAMYIGFTNSTIKQLEEKLKELKIERKAKMKELTLASRDALDKLWTRCCYTDEQRSQFKPFYVNHYNEDVLHLHELEVERLQFFFEEHKHIYQLA
;
A
#
# COMPACT_ATOMS: atom_id res chain seq x y z
N MET A 1 -43.75 26.94 21.54
CA MET A 1 -42.92 26.04 20.69
C MET A 1 -42.83 26.71 19.32
N ASN A 2 -41.69 27.28 18.97
CA ASN A 2 -41.54 28.19 17.83
C ASN A 2 -41.21 27.40 16.55
N LEU A 3 -42.00 27.58 15.48
CA LEU A 3 -41.83 26.86 14.21
C LEU A 3 -40.46 27.12 13.57
N GLU A 4 -39.89 28.31 13.78
CA GLU A 4 -38.56 28.69 13.28
C GLU A 4 -37.45 27.82 13.89
N MET A 5 -37.51 27.55 15.20
CA MET A 5 -36.54 26.71 15.91
C MET A 5 -36.57 25.27 15.41
N LEU A 6 -37.76 24.74 15.08
CA LEU A 6 -37.91 23.40 14.51
C LEU A 6 -37.32 23.30 13.10
N VAL A 7 -37.44 24.37 12.30
CA VAL A 7 -36.85 24.45 10.95
C VAL A 7 -35.32 24.47 11.04
N GLU A 8 -34.74 25.31 11.91
CA GLU A 8 -33.28 25.38 12.10
C GLU A 8 -32.68 24.05 12.56
N ILE A 9 -33.29 23.39 13.54
CA ILE A 9 -32.84 22.06 14.02
C ILE A 9 -32.92 21.02 12.89
N THR A 10 -33.97 21.04 12.08
CA THR A 10 -34.14 20.11 10.96
C THR A 10 -33.09 20.33 9.87
N VAL A 11 -32.77 21.60 9.57
CA VAL A 11 -31.71 21.95 8.61
C VAL A 11 -30.34 21.49 9.14
N GLY A 12 -30.01 21.79 10.40
CA GLY A 12 -28.76 21.34 11.02
C GLY A 12 -28.59 19.83 11.01
N TYR A 13 -29.65 19.08 11.35
CA TYR A 13 -29.63 17.62 11.30
C TYR A 13 -29.42 17.06 9.88
N ARG A 14 -30.01 17.69 8.85
CA ARG A 14 -29.81 17.31 7.45
C ARG A 14 -28.37 17.52 6.99
N LEU A 15 -27.75 18.63 7.37
CA LEU A 15 -26.34 18.92 7.05
C LEU A 15 -25.41 17.87 7.66
N VAL A 16 -25.56 17.59 8.96
CA VAL A 16 -24.74 16.57 9.64
C VAL A 16 -24.92 15.19 9.00
N ARG A 17 -26.15 14.82 8.60
CA ARG A 17 -26.39 13.56 7.88
C ARG A 17 -25.70 13.51 6.52
N ALA A 18 -25.73 14.61 5.78
CA ALA A 18 -25.06 14.70 4.49
C ALA A 18 -23.54 14.53 4.66
N ASP A 19 -22.94 15.20 5.65
CA ASP A 19 -21.51 15.11 5.95
C ASP A 19 -21.09 13.68 6.34
N LEU A 20 -21.86 13.03 7.22
CA LEU A 20 -21.61 11.64 7.62
C LEU A 20 -21.73 10.67 6.43
N SER A 21 -22.72 10.89 5.56
CA SER A 21 -22.89 10.09 4.35
C SER A 21 -21.74 10.29 3.37
N ALA A 22 -21.29 11.54 3.17
CA ALA A 22 -20.16 11.87 2.30
C ALA A 22 -18.88 11.19 2.81
N LYS A 23 -18.57 11.35 4.10
CA LYS A 23 -17.42 10.72 4.75
C LYS A 23 -17.44 9.20 4.62
N ALA A 24 -18.59 8.56 4.87
CA ALA A 24 -18.71 7.11 4.73
C ALA A 24 -18.43 6.66 3.28
N ASN A 25 -18.92 7.39 2.28
CA ASN A 25 -18.67 7.08 0.88
C ASN A 25 -17.21 7.27 0.47
N GLU A 26 -16.56 8.34 0.94
CA GLU A 26 -15.12 8.55 0.73
C GLU A 26 -14.28 7.39 1.29
N LEU A 27 -14.56 6.95 2.52
CA LEU A 27 -13.89 5.82 3.14
C LEU A 27 -14.09 4.52 2.34
N ARG A 28 -15.33 4.24 1.88
CA ARG A 28 -15.60 3.07 1.02
C ARG A 28 -14.83 3.12 -0.30
N ASN A 29 -14.75 4.30 -0.90
CA ASN A 29 -13.99 4.49 -2.15
C ASN A 29 -12.49 4.26 -1.92
N GLU A 30 -11.92 4.79 -0.83
CA GLU A 30 -10.53 4.53 -0.46
C GLU A 30 -10.27 3.05 -0.20
N ILE A 31 -11.13 2.39 0.58
CA ILE A 31 -11.05 0.95 0.86
C ILE A 31 -11.08 0.16 -0.44
N SER A 32 -12.06 0.41 -1.31
CA SER A 32 -12.23 -0.30 -2.58
C SER A 32 -11.02 -0.13 -3.50
N SER A 33 -10.50 1.10 -3.61
CA SER A 33 -9.31 1.42 -4.40
C SER A 33 -8.08 0.67 -3.87
N LEU A 34 -7.88 0.67 -2.55
CA LEU A 34 -6.76 -0.01 -1.92
C LEU A 34 -6.87 -1.53 -2.05
N TRP A 35 -8.07 -2.09 -1.87
CA TRP A 35 -8.35 -3.52 -2.01
C TRP A 35 -8.04 -4.03 -3.42
N LYS A 36 -8.49 -3.28 -4.44
CA LYS A 36 -8.20 -3.58 -5.85
C LYS A 36 -6.70 -3.51 -6.15
N LYS A 37 -5.99 -2.50 -5.64
CA LYS A 37 -4.52 -2.39 -5.81
C LYS A 37 -3.77 -3.55 -5.16
N MET A 38 -4.30 -4.11 -4.09
CA MET A 38 -3.75 -5.29 -3.42
C MET A 38 -4.13 -6.60 -4.10
N LEU A 39 -4.91 -6.57 -5.20
CA LEU A 39 -5.38 -7.73 -5.96
C LEU A 39 -6.11 -8.77 -5.08
N LYS A 40 -6.79 -8.31 -4.03
CA LYS A 40 -7.58 -9.15 -3.12
C LYS A 40 -8.95 -9.48 -3.74
N ASP A 41 -9.60 -10.52 -3.23
CA ASP A 41 -10.91 -10.98 -3.69
C ASP A 41 -11.94 -9.85 -3.63
N GLN A 42 -12.64 -9.64 -4.75
CA GLN A 42 -13.65 -8.59 -4.86
C GLN A 42 -14.99 -9.01 -4.23
N ASP A 43 -15.28 -10.31 -4.11
CA ASP A 43 -16.49 -10.80 -3.45
C ASP A 43 -16.40 -10.51 -1.94
N GLU A 44 -15.24 -10.74 -1.32
CA GLU A 44 -14.97 -10.36 0.08
C GLU A 44 -15.12 -8.84 0.31
N LEU A 45 -14.74 -8.02 -0.67
CA LEU A 45 -14.93 -6.58 -0.60
C LEU A 45 -16.42 -6.22 -0.62
N GLN A 46 -17.21 -6.82 -1.52
CA GLN A 46 -18.65 -6.57 -1.59
C GLN A 46 -19.35 -6.99 -0.31
N ASP A 47 -19.02 -8.16 0.23
CA ASP A 47 -19.56 -8.64 1.50
C ASP A 47 -19.23 -7.68 2.65
N TYR A 48 -17.98 -7.23 2.73
CA TYR A 48 -17.57 -6.25 3.74
C TYR A 48 -18.33 -4.92 3.59
N LEU A 49 -18.45 -4.38 2.37
CA LEU A 49 -19.17 -3.13 2.15
C LEU A 49 -20.67 -3.26 2.42
N ALA A 50 -21.26 -4.43 2.15
CA ALA A 50 -22.67 -4.73 2.43
C ALA A 50 -22.98 -4.76 3.93
N MET A 51 -22.03 -5.18 4.77
CA MET A 51 -22.18 -5.10 6.23
C MET A 51 -22.20 -3.65 6.75
N TYR A 52 -21.61 -2.72 6.00
CA TYR A 52 -21.38 -1.34 6.41
C TYR A 52 -21.99 -0.34 5.42
N ILE A 53 -23.25 -0.54 5.01
CA ILE A 53 -23.98 0.34 4.06
C ILE A 53 -24.38 1.69 4.70
N GLY A 54 -24.64 1.71 6.02
CA GLY A 54 -25.10 2.90 6.74
C GLY A 54 -24.04 4.00 6.93
N PHE A 55 -24.42 5.12 7.52
CA PHE A 55 -23.50 6.24 7.82
C PHE A 55 -23.57 6.64 9.30
N THR A 56 -23.81 5.67 10.17
CA THR A 56 -23.73 5.89 11.62
C THR A 56 -22.27 6.11 12.03
N ASN A 57 -22.06 6.81 13.15
CA ASN A 57 -20.71 6.99 13.69
C ASN A 57 -19.97 5.67 13.94
N SER A 58 -20.70 4.61 14.30
CA SER A 58 -20.12 3.26 14.42
C SER A 58 -19.67 2.74 13.06
N THR A 59 -20.47 2.88 12.01
CA THR A 59 -20.10 2.46 10.65
C THR A 59 -18.86 3.19 10.16
N ILE A 60 -18.79 4.51 10.36
CA ILE A 60 -17.62 5.32 9.97
C ILE A 60 -16.36 4.85 10.69
N LYS A 61 -16.44 4.59 12.01
CA LYS A 61 -15.29 4.08 12.78
C LYS A 61 -14.80 2.73 12.23
N GLN A 62 -15.72 1.80 11.94
CA GLN A 62 -15.36 0.50 11.37
C GLN A 62 -14.66 0.65 10.00
N LEU A 63 -15.14 1.55 9.16
CA LEU A 63 -14.51 1.85 7.87
C LEU A 63 -13.12 2.50 8.06
N GLU A 64 -12.95 3.42 9.00
CA GLU A 64 -11.66 4.04 9.32
C GLU A 64 -10.64 3.00 9.84
N GLU A 65 -11.07 2.12 10.74
CA GLU A 65 -10.24 1.04 11.28
C GLU A 65 -9.81 0.08 10.17
N LYS A 66 -10.75 -0.35 9.31
CA LYS A 66 -10.42 -1.22 8.18
C LYS A 66 -9.47 -0.57 7.20
N LEU A 67 -9.66 0.70 6.88
CA LEU A 67 -8.76 1.45 6.00
C LEU A 67 -7.35 1.52 6.60
N LYS A 68 -7.24 1.71 7.92
CA LYS A 68 -5.96 1.69 8.63
C LYS A 68 -5.30 0.32 8.58
N GLU A 69 -6.04 -0.76 8.81
CA GLU A 69 -5.55 -2.14 8.69
C GLU A 69 -5.00 -2.41 7.29
N LEU A 70 -5.75 -2.07 6.24
CA LEU A 70 -5.33 -2.26 4.85
C LEU A 70 -4.06 -1.45 4.51
N LYS A 71 -3.95 -0.22 5.03
CA LYS A 71 -2.74 0.61 4.85
C LYS A 71 -1.52 -0.04 5.52
N ILE A 72 -1.70 -0.63 6.71
CA ILE A 72 -0.64 -1.36 7.41
C ILE A 72 -0.26 -2.65 6.66
N GLU A 73 -1.25 -3.43 6.22
CA GLU A 73 -1.06 -4.67 5.46
C GLU A 73 -0.27 -4.40 4.16
N ARG A 74 -0.66 -3.38 3.39
CA ARG A 74 0.07 -2.98 2.18
C ARG A 74 1.52 -2.58 2.51
N LYS A 75 1.74 -1.77 3.54
CA LYS A 75 3.09 -1.36 3.94
C LYS A 75 3.95 -2.55 4.37
N ALA A 76 3.36 -3.50 5.10
CA ALA A 76 4.03 -4.74 5.50
C ALA A 76 4.40 -5.58 4.27
N LYS A 77 3.50 -5.70 3.29
CA LYS A 77 3.80 -6.41 2.04
C LYS A 77 4.90 -5.73 1.23
N MET A 78 4.88 -4.40 1.10
CA MET A 78 5.95 -3.65 0.43
C MET A 78 7.30 -3.86 1.12
N LYS A 79 7.31 -3.90 2.46
CA LYS A 79 8.50 -4.21 3.23
C LYS A 79 9.01 -5.62 2.95
N GLU A 80 8.14 -6.62 3.00
CA GLU A 80 8.48 -8.02 2.71
C GLU A 80 9.13 -8.16 1.33
N LEU A 81 8.49 -7.60 0.29
CA LEU A 81 8.99 -7.65 -1.08
C LEU A 81 10.32 -6.91 -1.24
N THR A 82 10.45 -5.72 -0.64
CA THR A 82 11.71 -4.95 -0.70
C THR A 82 12.85 -5.72 -0.03
N LEU A 83 12.61 -6.35 1.12
CA LEU A 83 13.62 -7.15 1.80
C LEU A 83 14.00 -8.40 1.01
N ALA A 84 13.04 -9.05 0.35
CA ALA A 84 13.33 -10.16 -0.56
C ALA A 84 14.19 -9.71 -1.76
N SER A 85 13.88 -8.56 -2.37
CA SER A 85 14.71 -8.00 -3.43
C SER A 85 16.12 -7.63 -2.94
N ARG A 86 16.27 -7.13 -1.70
CA ARG A 86 17.60 -6.87 -1.11
C ARG A 86 18.42 -8.14 -0.92
N ASP A 87 17.80 -9.22 -0.45
CA ASP A 87 18.46 -10.52 -0.34
C ASP A 87 18.87 -11.05 -1.72
N ALA A 88 18.04 -10.88 -2.74
CA ALA A 88 18.39 -11.21 -4.12
C ALA A 88 19.56 -10.36 -4.65
N LEU A 89 19.56 -9.05 -4.39
CA LEU A 89 20.65 -8.15 -4.75
C LEU A 89 21.97 -8.54 -4.06
N ASP A 90 21.95 -8.84 -2.77
CA ASP A 90 23.16 -9.22 -2.03
C ASP A 90 23.80 -10.51 -2.58
N LYS A 91 22.95 -11.49 -2.94
CA LYS A 91 23.38 -12.72 -3.62
C LYS A 91 23.96 -12.43 -5.00
N LEU A 92 23.33 -11.56 -5.80
CA LEU A 92 23.82 -11.17 -7.13
C LEU A 92 25.13 -10.40 -7.04
N TRP A 93 25.26 -9.44 -6.13
CA TRP A 93 26.50 -8.71 -5.88
C TRP A 93 27.64 -9.64 -5.48
N THR A 94 27.36 -10.62 -4.63
CA THR A 94 28.35 -11.62 -4.24
C THR A 94 28.79 -12.49 -5.42
N ARG A 95 27.84 -12.92 -6.27
CA ARG A 95 28.14 -13.69 -7.49
C ARG A 95 28.91 -12.90 -8.54
N CYS A 96 28.65 -11.60 -8.65
CA CYS A 96 29.34 -10.71 -9.57
C CYS A 96 30.63 -10.10 -8.98
N CYS A 97 31.06 -10.56 -7.80
CA CYS A 97 32.25 -10.07 -7.09
C CYS A 97 32.27 -8.55 -6.83
N TYR A 98 31.12 -7.95 -6.54
CA TYR A 98 31.01 -6.51 -6.25
C TYR A 98 31.68 -6.17 -4.91
N THR A 99 32.48 -5.09 -4.91
CA THR A 99 33.07 -4.52 -3.68
C THR A 99 32.04 -3.74 -2.87
N ASP A 100 32.33 -3.49 -1.60
CA ASP A 100 31.45 -2.71 -0.72
C ASP A 100 31.22 -1.29 -1.26
N GLU A 101 32.24 -0.66 -1.86
CA GLU A 101 32.10 0.64 -2.51
C GLU A 101 31.08 0.59 -3.66
N GLN A 102 31.13 -0.45 -4.50
CA GLN A 102 30.19 -0.62 -5.61
C GLN A 102 28.77 -0.88 -5.09
N ARG A 103 28.60 -1.75 -4.10
CA ARG A 103 27.30 -2.01 -3.44
C ARG A 103 26.72 -0.73 -2.85
N SER A 104 27.55 0.10 -2.22
CA SER A 104 27.14 1.35 -1.58
C SER A 104 26.61 2.41 -2.56
N GLN A 105 26.82 2.26 -3.87
CA GLN A 105 26.31 3.20 -4.88
C GLN A 105 24.80 3.07 -5.05
N PHE A 106 24.23 1.89 -4.82
CA PHE A 106 22.79 1.68 -4.86
C PHE A 106 22.14 2.14 -3.53
N LYS A 107 22.00 3.46 -3.36
CA LYS A 107 21.45 4.10 -2.15
C LYS A 107 20.08 3.56 -1.70
N PRO A 108 19.12 3.18 -2.58
CA PRO A 108 17.83 2.63 -2.16
C PRO A 108 17.95 1.38 -1.26
N PHE A 109 19.06 0.64 -1.33
CA PHE A 109 19.31 -0.54 -0.48
C PHE A 109 19.28 -0.24 1.02
N TYR A 110 19.61 0.99 1.44
CA TYR A 110 19.73 1.34 2.86
C TYR A 110 18.52 2.11 3.41
N VAL A 111 17.52 2.38 2.58
CA VAL A 111 16.35 3.19 2.94
C VAL A 111 15.33 2.35 3.71
N ASN A 112 14.90 2.80 4.89
CA ASN A 112 13.86 2.10 5.69
C ASN A 112 12.43 2.57 5.38
N HIS A 113 12.24 3.25 4.25
CA HIS A 113 10.95 3.66 3.74
C HIS A 113 10.44 2.62 2.72
N TYR A 114 9.34 1.96 3.03
CA TYR A 114 8.78 0.88 2.22
C TYR A 114 7.52 1.38 1.51
N ASN A 115 7.65 1.73 0.23
CA ASN A 115 6.57 2.12 -0.67
C ASN A 115 6.79 1.49 -2.06
N GLU A 116 5.86 1.71 -2.98
CA GLU A 116 5.92 1.16 -4.35
C GLU A 116 7.14 1.66 -5.13
N ASP A 117 7.49 2.94 -5.03
CA ASP A 117 8.65 3.50 -5.74
C ASP A 117 9.96 2.83 -5.30
N VAL A 118 10.14 2.64 -3.99
CA VAL A 118 11.33 1.96 -3.45
C VAL A 118 11.37 0.51 -3.91
N LEU A 119 10.24 -0.21 -3.85
CA LEU A 119 10.18 -1.59 -4.35
C LEU A 119 10.54 -1.66 -5.83
N HIS A 120 9.96 -0.79 -6.64
CA HIS A 120 10.20 -0.74 -8.08
C HIS A 120 11.68 -0.49 -8.42
N LEU A 121 12.35 0.42 -7.70
CA LEU A 121 13.79 0.64 -7.85
C LEU A 121 14.62 -0.62 -7.54
N HIS A 122 14.23 -1.41 -6.54
CA HIS A 122 14.92 -2.67 -6.22
C HIS A 122 14.67 -3.73 -7.30
N GLU A 123 13.45 -3.84 -7.82
CA GLU A 123 13.11 -4.79 -8.89
C GLU A 123 13.92 -4.49 -10.17
N LEU A 124 13.99 -3.22 -10.58
CA LEU A 124 14.79 -2.80 -11.74
C LEU A 124 16.29 -3.12 -11.55
N GLU A 125 16.83 -2.89 -10.36
CA GLU A 125 18.24 -3.17 -10.08
C GLU A 125 18.53 -4.68 -10.07
N VAL A 126 17.60 -5.49 -9.54
CA VAL A 126 17.69 -6.96 -9.59
C VAL A 126 17.71 -7.42 -11.05
N GLU A 127 16.77 -6.94 -11.87
CA GLU A 127 16.69 -7.29 -13.30
C GLU A 127 17.97 -6.90 -14.04
N ARG A 128 18.46 -5.67 -13.82
CA ARG A 128 19.71 -5.17 -14.41
C ARG A 128 20.91 -6.07 -14.07
N LEU A 129 21.03 -6.48 -12.81
CA LEU A 129 22.14 -7.33 -12.36
C LEU A 129 22.01 -8.78 -12.83
N GLN A 130 20.80 -9.32 -12.91
CA GLN A 130 20.56 -10.64 -13.47
C GLN A 130 20.96 -10.67 -14.95
N PHE A 131 20.55 -9.66 -15.72
CA PHE A 131 20.95 -9.54 -17.13
C PHE A 131 22.47 -9.43 -17.27
N PHE A 132 23.11 -8.57 -16.47
CA PHE A 132 24.56 -8.41 -16.47
C PHE A 132 25.30 -9.72 -16.12
N PHE A 133 24.81 -10.46 -15.12
CA PHE A 133 25.39 -11.74 -14.73
C PHE A 133 25.27 -12.78 -15.84
N GLU A 134 24.11 -12.93 -16.46
CA GLU A 134 23.92 -13.93 -17.51
C GLU A 134 24.77 -13.64 -18.75
N GLU A 135 24.91 -12.38 -19.16
CA GLU A 135 25.80 -11.96 -20.26
C GLU A 135 27.28 -12.31 -20.00
N HIS A 136 27.72 -12.21 -18.74
CA HIS A 136 29.14 -12.37 -18.35
C HIS A 136 29.40 -13.65 -17.57
N LYS A 137 28.45 -14.58 -17.56
CA LYS A 137 28.45 -15.79 -16.73
C LYS A 137 29.69 -16.65 -16.92
N HIS A 138 30.20 -16.71 -18.15
CA HIS A 138 31.41 -17.44 -18.49
C HIS A 138 32.67 -16.90 -17.78
N ILE A 139 32.71 -15.60 -17.45
CA ILE A 139 33.80 -14.98 -16.69
C ILE A 139 33.68 -15.34 -15.21
N TYR A 140 32.46 -15.27 -14.66
CA TYR A 140 32.20 -15.52 -13.25
C TYR A 140 32.22 -17.00 -12.86
N GLN A 141 31.98 -17.93 -13.80
CA GLN A 141 32.04 -19.37 -13.54
C GLN A 141 33.47 -19.96 -13.59
N LEU A 142 34.47 -19.15 -13.98
CA LEU A 142 35.88 -19.55 -14.02
C LEU A 142 36.68 -19.10 -12.79
N ALA A 143 36.06 -18.35 -11.87
CA ALA A 143 36.64 -17.85 -10.63
C ALA A 143 36.10 -18.63 -9.43
#